data_AF-A0A923VHX4-F1
#
_entry.id   AF-A0A923VHX4-F1
#
_cell.length_a   1.000
_cell.length_b   1.000
_cell.length_c   1.000
_cell.angle_alpha   90.00
_cell.angle_beta   90.00
_cell.angle_gamma   90.00
#
_symmetry.space_group_name_H-M   'P 1'
#
loop_
_entity.id
_entity.type
_entity.pdbx_description
1 polymer ?
#
loop_
_entity_poly.entity_id
_entity_poly.type
_entity_poly.pdbx_seq_one_letter_code
_entity_poly.pdbx_strand_id
1 'polypeptide(L)' 'MLPENPLNILIVDDFHPSLKEGLETAGHIVTYLPEINSSEVKNHLENCQILIVRSKINIDASILESAPNLLIIGRG' A
#
# COMPACT_ATOMS: atom_id res chain seq x y z
N MET A 1 3.09 17.94 -4.80
CA MET A 1 4.25 17.37 -5.53
C MET A 1 4.67 16.14 -4.75
N LEU A 2 4.71 14.97 -5.38
CA LEU A 2 5.22 13.77 -4.70
C LEU A 2 6.74 13.94 -4.48
N PRO A 3 7.28 13.46 -3.36
CA PRO A 3 8.71 13.62 -3.07
C PRO A 3 9.55 12.93 -4.15
N GLU A 4 10.73 13.47 -4.43
CA GLU A 4 11.72 12.89 -5.37
C GLU A 4 12.35 11.58 -4.84
N ASN A 5 11.93 11.14 -3.65
CA ASN A 5 12.43 9.97 -2.96
C ASN A 5 11.56 8.73 -3.23
N PRO A 6 12.15 7.53 -3.12
CA PRO A 6 11.39 6.28 -3.14
C PRO A 6 10.25 6.33 -2.09
N LEU A 7 9.03 6.06 -2.54
CA LEU A 7 7.88 5.90 -1.68
C LEU A 7 7.72 4.42 -1.30
N ASN A 8 7.27 4.19 -0.08
CA ASN A 8 6.88 2.88 0.42
C ASN A 8 5.43 2.61 0.04
N ILE A 9 5.25 1.58 -0.79
CA ILE A 9 3.96 1.18 -1.33
C ILE A 9 3.60 -0.19 -0.79
N LEU A 10 2.41 -0.31 -0.19
CA LEU A 10 1.86 -1.56 0.29
C LEU A 10 0.71 -2.01 -0.62
N ILE A 11 0.79 -3.23 -1.14
CA ILE A 11 -0.26 -3.87 -1.94
C ILE A 11 -0.74 -5.11 -1.19
N VAL A 12 -2.01 -5.17 -0.82
CA VAL A 12 -2.56 -6.22 0.08
C VAL A 12 -3.59 -7.16 -0.57
N ASP A 13 -3.98 -6.84 -1.81
CA ASP A 13 -4.86 -7.64 -2.65
C ASP A 13 -4.06 -8.19 -3.84
N ASP A 14 -4.59 -9.25 -4.47
CA ASP A 14 -3.99 -9.78 -5.69
C ASP A 14 -4.22 -8.85 -6.88
N PHE A 15 -3.12 -8.47 -7.53
CA PHE A 15 -3.06 -7.66 -8.73
C PHE A 15 -2.15 -8.30 -9.75
N HIS A 16 -2.33 -7.95 -11.02
CA HIS A 16 -1.43 -8.40 -12.06
C HIS A 16 0.02 -7.97 -11.76
N PRO A 17 1.04 -8.84 -11.92
CA PRO A 17 2.44 -8.58 -11.55
C PRO A 17 3.02 -7.29 -12.14
N SER A 18 2.54 -6.88 -13.32
CA SER A 18 2.96 -5.65 -13.99
C SER A 18 2.79 -4.38 -13.14
N LEU A 19 1.84 -4.36 -12.19
CA LEU A 19 1.69 -3.22 -11.28
C LEU A 19 2.90 -3.10 -10.35
N LYS A 20 3.29 -4.20 -9.70
CA LYS A 20 4.47 -4.25 -8.82
C LYS A 20 5.72 -3.91 -9.62
N GLU A 21 5.92 -4.56 -10.76
CA GLU A 21 7.09 -4.36 -11.61
C GLU A 21 7.21 -2.91 -12.09
N GLY A 22 6.09 -2.28 -12.49
CA GLY A 22 6.07 -0.88 -12.93
C GLY A 22 6.44 0.09 -11.81
N LEU A 23 5.94 -0.14 -10.59
CA LEU A 23 6.23 0.70 -9.42
C LEU A 23 7.69 0.54 -8.94
N GLU A 24 8.21 -0.68 -8.95
CA GLU A 24 9.63 -0.93 -8.63
C GLU A 24 10.55 -0.32 -9.71
N THR A 25 10.20 -0.44 -10.99
CA THR A 25 10.94 0.18 -12.09
C THR A 25 10.92 1.71 -12.02
N ALA A 26 9.84 2.29 -11.52
CA ALA A 26 9.75 3.72 -11.23
C ALA A 26 10.59 4.17 -10.01
N GLY A 27 11.26 3.24 -9.32
CA GLY A 27 12.15 3.54 -8.19
C GLY A 27 11.45 3.58 -6.84
N HIS A 28 10.28 2.96 -6.69
CA HIS A 28 9.57 2.86 -5.41
C HIS A 28 9.84 1.53 -4.70
N ILE A 29 9.63 1.51 -3.39
CA ILE A 29 9.77 0.31 -2.56
C ILE A 29 8.39 -0.33 -2.44
N VAL A 30 8.20 -1.49 -3.06
CA VAL A 30 6.90 -2.17 -3.09
C VAL A 30 6.91 -3.39 -2.17
N THR A 31 6.01 -3.38 -1.18
CA THR A 31 5.67 -4.55 -0.36
C THR A 31 4.40 -5.19 -0.92
N TYR A 32 4.54 -6.37 -1.51
CA TYR A 32 3.45 -7.12 -2.15
C TYR A 32 3.03 -8.30 -1.28
N LEU A 33 1.86 -8.20 -0.62
CA LEU A 33 1.35 -9.19 0.32
C LEU A 33 -0.11 -9.56 -0.02
N PRO A 34 -0.37 -10.21 -1.17
CA PRO A 34 -1.72 -10.52 -1.64
C PRO A 34 -2.46 -11.53 -0.76
N GLU A 35 -1.76 -12.23 0.14
CA GLU A 35 -2.33 -13.22 1.07
C GLU A 35 -2.41 -12.71 2.52
N ILE A 36 -2.02 -11.46 2.80
CA ILE A 36 -2.07 -10.91 4.17
C ILE A 36 -3.51 -10.90 4.70
N ASN A 37 -3.69 -11.11 6.01
CA ASN A 37 -4.99 -10.95 6.64
C ASN A 37 -5.29 -9.48 6.96
N SER A 38 -6.55 -9.09 6.90
CA SER A 38 -6.98 -7.71 7.17
C SER A 38 -6.56 -7.21 8.57
N SER A 39 -6.45 -8.09 9.56
CA SER A 39 -5.96 -7.78 10.91
C SER A 39 -4.46 -7.47 10.96
N GLU A 40 -3.67 -8.01 10.04
CA GLU A 40 -2.21 -7.86 10.00
C GLU A 40 -1.78 -6.64 9.19
N VAL A 41 -2.62 -6.14 8.28
CA VAL A 41 -2.33 -4.97 7.44
C VAL A 41 -1.85 -3.77 8.27
N LYS A 42 -2.47 -3.53 9.42
CA LYS A 42 -2.12 -2.40 10.31
C LYS A 42 -0.66 -2.39 10.72
N ASN A 43 -0.02 -3.55 10.83
CA ASN A 43 1.40 -3.68 11.20
C ASN A 43 2.35 -3.13 10.12
N HIS A 44 1.85 -2.93 8.90
CA HIS A 44 2.63 -2.42 7.77
C HIS A 44 2.30 -0.95 7.44
N LEU A 45 1.31 -0.34 8.11
CA LEU A 45 0.81 0.99 7.74
C LEU A 45 1.65 2.14 8.28
N GLU A 46 2.41 1.94 9.36
CA GLU A 46 3.19 3.00 10.01
C GLU A 46 4.12 3.72 9.02
N ASN A 47 4.83 2.96 8.19
CA ASN A 47 5.78 3.49 7.20
C ASN A 47 5.23 3.51 5.76
N CYS A 48 3.94 3.20 5.60
CA CYS A 48 3.29 3.13 4.29
C CYS A 48 2.87 4.53 3.83
N GLN A 49 3.29 4.92 2.63
CA GLN A 49 2.90 6.19 2.01
C GLN A 49 1.83 6.00 0.94
N ILE A 50 1.78 4.82 0.32
CA ILE A 50 0.76 4.47 -0.66
C ILE A 50 0.21 3.09 -0.35
N LEU A 51 -1.11 3.01 -0.13
CA LEU A 51 -1.83 1.75 0.07
C LEU A 51 -2.63 1.41 -1.18
N ILE A 52 -2.39 0.23 -1.76
CA ILE A 52 -3.13 -0.27 -2.92
C ILE A 52 -3.97 -1.47 -2.51
N VAL A 53 -5.28 -1.37 -2.76
CA VAL A 53 -6.31 -2.31 -2.29
C VAL A 53 -7.35 -2.59 -3.38
N ARG A 54 -8.13 -3.65 -3.18
CA ARG A 54 -9.36 -3.94 -3.93
C ARG A 54 -10.54 -4.09 -2.98
N SER A 55 -10.70 -5.30 -2.42
CA SER A 55 -11.87 -5.69 -1.62
C SER A 55 -11.53 -6.35 -0.30
N LYS A 56 -10.27 -6.74 -0.04
CA LYS A 56 -9.91 -7.45 1.19
C LYS A 56 -10.06 -6.60 2.45
N ILE A 57 -9.79 -5.30 2.35
CA ILE A 57 -9.88 -4.40 3.50
C ILE A 57 -10.87 -3.27 3.26
N ASN A 58 -11.61 -2.94 4.31
CA ASN A 58 -12.37 -1.71 4.38
C ASN A 58 -11.45 -0.60 4.86
N ILE A 59 -11.35 0.47 4.08
CA ILE A 59 -10.66 1.69 4.51
C ILE A 59 -11.60 2.45 5.44
N ASP A 60 -11.40 2.28 6.74
CA ASP A 60 -12.13 2.97 7.80
C ASP A 60 -11.21 3.88 8.63
N ALA A 61 -11.79 4.57 9.61
CA ALA A 61 -11.04 5.47 10.49
C ALA A 61 -9.88 4.75 11.20
N SER A 62 -10.07 3.49 11.59
CA SER A 62 -9.05 2.72 12.32
C SER A 62 -7.84 2.37 11.44
N ILE A 63 -8.05 2.13 10.15
CA ILE A 63 -6.96 1.98 9.17
C ILE A 63 -6.19 3.30 9.03
N LEU A 64 -6.89 4.43 8.90
CA LEU A 64 -6.26 5.74 8.73
C LEU A 64 -5.48 6.17 9.98
N GLU A 65 -6.00 5.92 11.18
CA GLU A 65 -5.32 6.16 12.45
C GLU A 65 -4.02 5.35 12.59
N SER A 66 -3.96 4.17 11.97
CA SER A 66 -2.78 3.31 11.96
C SER A 66 -1.76 3.68 10.86
N ALA A 67 -2.07 4.67 10.02
CA ALA A 67 -1.33 5.00 8.82
C ALA A 67 -0.91 6.49 8.79
N PRO A 68 -0.10 6.97 9.75
CA PRO A 68 0.22 8.40 9.91
C PRO A 68 0.96 9.01 8.71
N ASN A 69 1.63 8.18 7.91
CA ASN A 69 2.40 8.61 6.74
C ASN A 69 1.66 8.39 5.40
N LEU A 70 0.41 7.92 5.44
CA LEU A 70 -0.35 7.59 4.24
C LEU A 70 -0.71 8.85 3.45
N LEU A 71 -0.31 8.89 2.19
CA LEU A 71 -0.54 10.01 1.27
C LEU A 71 -1.60 9.66 0.22
N ILE A 72 -1.62 8.40 -0.24
CA ILE A 72 -2.46 7.96 -1.35
C ILE A 72 -3.07 6.59 -1.04
N ILE A 73 -4.34 6.43 -1.41
CA ILE A 73 -5.00 5.13 -1.50
C ILE A 73 -5.35 4.86 -2.96
N GLY A 74 -4.75 3.83 -3.54
CA GLY A 74 -5.12 3.31 -4.86
C GLY A 74 -6.14 2.19 -4.71
N ARG A 75 -7.26 2.28 -5.42
CA ARG A 75 -8.31 1.24 -5.39
C ARG A 75 -8.61 0.74 -6.81
N GLY A 76 -8.61 -0.59 -6.99
CA GLY A 76 -8.95 -1.26 -8.24
C GLY A 76 -9.86 -2.47 -8.06
#